data_AF-A0A5D0N908-F1
#
_entry.id   AF-A0A5D0N908-F1
#
_cell.length_a   1.000
_cell.length_b   1.000
_cell.length_c   1.000
_cell.angle_alpha   90.00
_cell.angle_beta   90.00
_cell.angle_gamma   90.00
#
_symmetry.space_group_name_H-M   'P 1'
#
loop_
_entity.id
_entity.type
_entity.pdbx_description
1 polymer ?
#
loop_
_entity_poly.entity_id
_entity_poly.type
_entity_poly.pdbx_seq_one_letter_code
_entity_poly.pdbx_strand_id
1 'polypeptide(L)'
;MNRMESYIRDRHDDAHHRRCEAEAKLLAALDEGEDIAAQVAAVAQARAIAFWWDEPVTGIDHECLDPVEALWRARDTARRALTDHTIPRHADPFAQGFALAFIEAARTFHRDTAHLDALTTRHQRTSP
;
A
#
# COMPACT_ATOMS: atom_id res chain seq x y z
N MET A 1 -6.20 -19.98 -9.37
CA MET A 1 -5.59 -19.02 -8.44
C MET A 1 -4.57 -19.76 -7.59
N ASN A 2 -3.29 -19.39 -7.70
CA ASN A 2 -2.26 -19.99 -6.85
C ASN A 2 -2.31 -19.37 -5.44
N ARG A 3 -1.71 -20.02 -4.43
CA ARG A 3 -1.78 -19.57 -3.02
C ARG A 3 -1.27 -18.14 -2.82
N MET A 4 -0.28 -17.71 -3.61
CA MET A 4 0.28 -16.36 -3.51
C MET A 4 -0.69 -15.32 -4.09
N GLU A 5 -1.31 -15.63 -5.24
CA GLU A 5 -2.33 -14.79 -5.85
C GLU A 5 -3.51 -14.59 -4.89
N SER A 6 -4.01 -15.67 -4.25
CA SER A 6 -5.05 -15.57 -3.22
C SER A 6 -4.63 -14.65 -2.08
N TYR A 7 -3.42 -14.83 -1.55
CA TYR A 7 -2.90 -13.98 -0.49
C TYR A 7 -2.86 -12.50 -0.89
N ILE A 8 -2.38 -12.18 -2.09
CA ILE A 8 -2.30 -10.80 -2.58
C ILE A 8 -3.70 -10.20 -2.72
N ARG A 9 -4.65 -10.94 -3.31
CA ARG A 9 -6.03 -10.49 -3.48
C ARG A 9 -6.74 -10.30 -2.15
N ASP A 10 -6.60 -11.24 -1.20
CA ASP A 10 -7.18 -11.11 0.14
C ASP A 10 -6.67 -9.84 0.85
N ARG A 11 -5.36 -9.56 0.75
CA ARG A 11 -4.77 -8.36 1.36
C ARG A 11 -5.17 -7.06 0.66
N HIS A 12 -5.32 -7.10 -0.66
CA HIS A 12 -5.85 -5.98 -1.44
C HIS A 12 -7.30 -5.68 -1.02
N ASP A 13 -8.14 -6.70 -0.96
CA ASP A 13 -9.56 -6.54 -0.62
C ASP A 13 -9.72 -6.04 0.82
N ASP A 14 -8.95 -6.58 1.77
CA ASP A 14 -8.89 -6.08 3.15
C ASP A 14 -8.47 -4.60 3.21
N ALA A 15 -7.47 -4.19 2.40
CA ALA A 15 -6.99 -2.82 2.38
C ALA A 15 -8.03 -1.84 1.79
N HIS A 16 -8.71 -2.23 0.71
CA HIS A 16 -9.80 -1.44 0.13
C HIS A 16 -11.00 -1.36 1.05
N HIS A 17 -11.36 -2.46 1.72
CA HIS A 17 -12.44 -2.45 2.69
C HIS A 17 -12.17 -1.43 3.81
N ARG A 18 -10.97 -1.47 4.40
CA ARG A 18 -10.56 -0.50 5.44
C ARG A 18 -10.54 0.94 4.93
N ARG A 19 -10.15 1.15 3.66
CA ARG A 19 -10.23 2.46 3.01
C ARG A 19 -11.68 2.94 2.92
N CYS A 20 -12.59 2.11 2.43
CA CYS A 20 -14.00 2.45 2.35
C CYS A 20 -14.60 2.75 3.73
N GLU A 21 -14.26 1.98 4.76
CA GLU A 21 -14.69 2.24 6.13
C GLU A 21 -14.17 3.59 6.66
N ALA A 22 -12.90 3.92 6.40
CA ALA A 22 -12.32 5.19 6.81
C ALA A 22 -13.00 6.38 6.11
N GLU A 23 -13.25 6.26 4.80
CA GLU A 23 -13.96 7.28 4.02
C GLU A 23 -15.40 7.45 4.51
N ALA A 24 -16.12 6.36 4.82
CA ALA A 24 -17.46 6.41 5.39
C ALA A 24 -17.49 7.11 6.76
N LYS A 25 -16.52 6.82 7.63
CA LYS A 25 -16.39 7.49 8.94
C LYS A 25 -16.11 8.98 8.82
N LEU A 26 -15.30 9.38 7.84
CA LEU A 26 -15.05 10.80 7.56
C LEU A 26 -16.34 11.50 7.11
N LEU A 27 -17.12 10.88 6.22
CA LEU A 27 -18.40 11.44 5.77
C LEU A 27 -19.40 11.58 6.92
N ALA A 28 -19.52 10.57 7.78
CA ALA A 28 -20.37 10.65 8.96
C ALA A 28 -19.95 11.78 9.92
N ALA A 29 -18.65 11.92 10.20
CA ALA A 29 -18.12 13.00 11.03
C ALA A 29 -18.38 14.40 10.43
N LEU A 30 -18.33 14.53 9.10
CA LEU A 30 -18.71 15.75 8.40
C LEU A 30 -20.20 16.09 8.56
N ASP A 31 -21.07 15.09 8.42
CA ASP A 31 -22.52 15.27 8.58
C ASP A 31 -22.91 15.64 10.01
N GLU A 32 -22.18 15.10 11.00
CA GLU A 32 -22.36 15.37 12.43
C GLU A 32 -21.69 16.67 12.90
N GLY A 33 -20.90 17.31 12.04
CA GLY A 33 -20.17 18.55 12.36
C GLY A 33 -19.05 18.35 13.38
N GLU A 34 -18.47 17.15 13.45
CA GLU A 34 -17.37 16.81 14.36
C GLU A 34 -16.03 17.41 13.88
N ASP A 35 -15.03 17.41 14.78
CA ASP A 35 -13.64 17.62 14.37
C ASP A 35 -13.17 16.42 13.54
N ILE A 36 -12.86 16.66 12.27
CA ILE A 36 -12.52 15.63 11.28
C ILE A 36 -11.02 15.35 11.16
N ALA A 37 -10.16 16.04 11.92
CA ALA A 37 -8.71 15.95 11.70
C ALA A 37 -8.19 14.50 11.81
N ALA A 38 -8.68 13.74 12.79
CA ALA A 38 -8.32 12.33 12.98
C ALA A 38 -8.83 11.44 11.83
N GLN A 39 -10.04 11.69 11.34
CA GLN A 39 -10.69 10.95 10.26
C GLN A 39 -9.97 11.22 8.93
N VAL A 40 -9.55 12.47 8.67
CA VAL A 40 -8.74 12.82 7.51
C VAL A 40 -7.40 12.08 7.55
N ALA A 41 -6.72 12.03 8.69
CA ALA A 41 -5.47 11.27 8.85
C ALA A 41 -5.69 9.76 8.63
N ALA A 42 -6.78 9.21 9.17
CA ALA A 42 -7.14 7.80 8.99
C ALA A 42 -7.43 7.46 7.51
N VAL A 43 -8.14 8.33 6.79
CA VAL A 43 -8.38 8.18 5.34
C VAL A 43 -7.07 8.24 4.56
N ALA A 44 -6.18 9.19 4.88
CA ALA A 44 -4.87 9.30 4.23
C ALA A 44 -4.05 8.01 4.40
N GLN A 45 -4.01 7.47 5.62
CA GLN A 45 -3.33 6.22 5.91
C GLN A 45 -3.95 5.03 5.19
N ALA A 46 -5.28 4.88 5.22
CA ALA A 46 -5.97 3.76 4.60
C ALA A 46 -5.83 3.77 3.06
N ARG A 47 -5.90 4.96 2.44
CA ARG A 47 -5.62 5.14 1.01
C ARG A 47 -4.18 4.76 0.66
N ALA A 48 -3.22 5.19 1.48
CA ALA A 48 -1.81 4.87 1.26
C ALA A 48 -1.54 3.36 1.37
N ILE A 49 -2.20 2.65 2.30
CA ILE A 49 -2.07 1.19 2.42
C ILE A 49 -2.70 0.48 1.22
N ALA A 50 -3.90 0.89 0.79
CA ALA A 50 -4.57 0.32 -0.38
C ALA A 50 -3.70 0.47 -1.64
N PHE A 51 -3.08 1.64 -1.83
CA PHE A 51 -2.16 1.89 -2.94
C PHE A 51 -1.04 0.84 -3.05
N TRP A 52 -0.41 0.46 -1.94
CA TRP A 52 0.68 -0.53 -1.97
C TRP A 52 0.22 -1.96 -2.30
N TRP A 53 -1.07 -2.26 -2.11
CA TRP A 53 -1.67 -3.53 -2.55
C TRP A 53 -2.26 -3.46 -3.95
N ASP A 54 -2.58 -2.27 -4.47
CA ASP A 54 -2.95 -2.08 -5.89
C ASP A 54 -1.79 -2.42 -6.82
N GLU A 55 -0.56 -2.11 -6.44
CA GLU A 55 0.64 -2.34 -7.26
C GLU A 55 0.83 -3.82 -7.67
N PRO A 56 0.88 -4.81 -6.74
CA PRO A 56 1.01 -6.21 -7.13
C PRO A 56 -0.22 -6.75 -7.86
N VAL A 57 -1.43 -6.30 -7.53
CA VAL A 57 -2.65 -6.70 -8.27
C VAL A 57 -2.61 -6.19 -9.71
N THR A 58 -2.18 -4.94 -9.91
CA THR A 58 -1.98 -4.35 -11.23
C THR A 58 -0.96 -5.15 -12.04
N GLY A 59 0.15 -5.54 -11.43
CA GLY A 59 1.16 -6.38 -12.06
C GLY A 59 0.61 -7.75 -12.51
N ILE A 60 -0.26 -8.37 -11.71
CA ILE A 60 -0.90 -9.64 -12.07
C ILE A 60 -1.91 -9.44 -13.20
N ASP A 61 -2.82 -8.48 -13.06
CA ASP A 61 -4.00 -8.36 -13.93
C ASP A 61 -3.69 -7.65 -15.27
N HIS A 62 -2.73 -6.73 -15.29
CA HIS A 62 -2.44 -5.90 -16.48
C HIS A 62 -1.09 -6.20 -17.11
N GLU A 63 -0.10 -6.62 -16.32
CA GLU A 63 1.25 -6.96 -16.82
C GLU A 63 1.46 -8.48 -16.96
N CYS A 64 0.45 -9.29 -16.57
CA CYS A 64 0.51 -10.76 -16.59
C CYS A 64 1.71 -11.33 -15.81
N LEU A 65 2.16 -10.64 -14.76
CA LEU A 65 3.27 -11.10 -13.93
C LEU A 65 2.89 -12.32 -13.10
N ASP A 66 3.87 -13.19 -12.85
CA ASP A 66 3.71 -14.19 -11.79
C ASP A 66 3.46 -13.47 -10.45
N PRO A 67 2.53 -13.95 -9.59
CA PRO A 67 2.23 -13.31 -8.32
C PRO A 67 3.43 -13.08 -7.40
N VAL A 68 4.44 -13.96 -7.42
CA VAL A 68 5.67 -13.77 -6.65
C VAL A 68 6.51 -12.63 -7.23
N GLU A 69 6.60 -12.53 -8.56
CA GLU A 69 7.29 -11.43 -9.24
C GLU A 69 6.58 -10.09 -8.99
N ALA A 70 5.26 -10.04 -9.12
CA ALA A 70 4.47 -8.83 -8.89
C ALA A 70 4.66 -8.31 -7.46
N LEU A 71 4.59 -9.19 -6.46
CA LEU A 71 4.83 -8.82 -5.06
C LEU A 71 6.27 -8.38 -4.81
N TRP A 72 7.24 -9.04 -5.44
CA TRP A 72 8.64 -8.65 -5.32
C TRP A 72 8.88 -7.24 -5.89
N ARG A 73 8.35 -6.94 -7.08
CA ARG A 73 8.46 -5.60 -7.69
C ARG A 73 7.87 -4.53 -6.78
N ALA A 74 6.65 -4.74 -6.28
CA ALA A 74 6.01 -3.80 -5.35
C ALA A 74 6.83 -3.57 -4.07
N ARG A 75 7.45 -4.64 -3.52
CA ARG A 75 8.33 -4.50 -2.37
C ARG A 75 9.63 -3.75 -2.69
N ASP A 76 10.19 -3.92 -3.87
CA ASP A 76 11.35 -3.15 -4.30
C ASP A 76 10.99 -1.68 -4.50
N THR A 77 9.82 -1.37 -5.08
CA THR A 77 9.27 0.00 -5.17
C THR A 77 9.11 0.61 -3.78
N ALA A 78 8.48 -0.11 -2.83
CA ALA A 78 8.34 0.33 -1.45
C ALA A 78 9.71 0.59 -0.78
N ARG A 79 10.69 -0.29 -1.00
CA ARG A 79 12.05 -0.11 -0.51
C ARG A 79 12.69 1.16 -1.08
N ARG A 80 12.59 1.39 -2.40
CA ARG A 80 13.13 2.59 -3.07
C ARG A 80 12.49 3.87 -2.53
N ALA A 81 11.17 3.87 -2.32
CA ALA A 81 10.47 5.00 -1.71
C ALA A 81 11.02 5.37 -0.32
N LEU A 82 11.59 4.40 0.42
CA LEU A 82 12.22 4.64 1.72
C LEU A 82 13.70 5.07 1.61
N THR A 83 14.42 4.61 0.60
CA THR A 83 15.87 4.88 0.44
C THR A 83 16.18 6.12 -0.39
N ASP A 84 15.30 6.53 -1.30
CA ASP A 84 15.59 7.62 -2.25
C ASP A 84 15.42 9.04 -1.63
N HIS A 85 15.36 9.10 -0.29
CA HIS A 85 15.66 10.25 0.57
C HIS A 85 15.01 11.59 0.24
N THR A 86 13.80 11.61 -0.31
CA THR A 86 13.01 12.85 -0.41
C THR A 86 11.57 12.61 0.03
N ILE A 87 11.29 12.86 1.33
CA ILE A 87 9.92 13.28 1.68
C ILE A 87 9.78 14.64 1.00
N PRO A 88 8.94 14.77 -0.05
CA PRO A 88 8.82 16.04 -0.72
C PRO A 88 8.30 17.04 0.31
N ARG A 89 8.99 18.19 0.42
CA ARG A 89 8.49 19.29 1.24
C ARG A 89 7.38 19.96 0.46
N HIS A 90 6.15 19.69 0.85
CA HIS A 90 4.99 20.35 0.26
C HIS A 90 4.70 21.63 1.04
N ALA A 91 4.38 22.71 0.33
CA ALA A 91 3.90 23.95 0.95
C ALA A 91 2.49 23.79 1.55
N ASP A 92 1.72 22.83 1.02
CA ASP A 92 0.39 22.47 1.49
C ASP A 92 0.47 21.42 2.62
N PRO A 93 -0.07 21.70 3.83
CA PRO A 93 -0.11 20.75 4.93
C PRO A 93 -0.84 19.44 4.61
N PHE A 94 -1.88 19.48 3.76
CA PHE A 94 -2.60 18.26 3.38
C PHE A 94 -1.72 17.37 2.51
N ALA A 95 -1.13 17.92 1.45
CA ALA A 95 -0.15 17.21 0.63
C ALA A 95 1.03 16.67 1.47
N GLN A 96 1.53 17.45 2.43
CA GLN A 96 2.56 17.01 3.36
C GLN A 96 2.10 15.81 4.21
N GLY A 97 0.88 15.85 4.73
CA GLY A 97 0.28 14.75 5.49
C GLY A 97 0.12 13.48 4.67
N PHE A 98 -0.37 13.59 3.43
CA PHE A 98 -0.46 12.44 2.51
C PHE A 98 0.91 11.84 2.18
N ALA A 99 1.92 12.68 1.94
CA ALA A 99 3.28 12.21 1.69
C ALA A 99 3.85 11.42 2.89
N LEU A 100 3.59 11.88 4.12
CA LEU A 100 3.97 11.15 5.34
C LEU A 100 3.24 9.82 5.45
N ALA A 101 1.91 9.82 5.26
CA ALA A 101 1.09 8.61 5.29
C ALA A 101 1.57 7.58 4.23
N PHE A 102 1.96 8.04 3.05
CA PHE A 102 2.51 7.21 1.98
C PHE A 102 3.81 6.51 2.40
N ILE A 103 4.75 7.27 2.98
CA ILE A 103 6.03 6.73 3.46
C ILE A 103 5.82 5.75 4.62
N GLU A 104 4.90 6.04 5.54
CA GLU A 104 4.56 5.12 6.63
C GLU A 104 3.92 3.84 6.11
N ALA A 105 3.01 3.93 5.13
CA ALA A 105 2.43 2.78 4.48
C ALA A 105 3.48 1.96 3.74
N ALA A 106 4.46 2.59 3.08
CA ALA A 106 5.58 1.90 2.44
C ALA A 106 6.41 1.10 3.46
N ARG A 107 6.71 1.69 4.62
CA ARG A 107 7.40 0.99 5.73
C ARG A 107 6.60 -0.22 6.22
N THR A 108 5.30 -0.05 6.43
CA THR A 108 4.41 -1.11 6.90
C THR A 108 4.33 -2.23 5.88
N PHE A 109 4.07 -1.90 4.61
CA PHE A 109 4.01 -2.87 3.52
C PHE A 109 5.31 -3.67 3.41
N HIS A 110 6.47 -2.99 3.38
CA HIS A 110 7.77 -3.65 3.28
C HIS A 110 8.05 -4.59 4.46
N ARG A 111 7.69 -4.17 5.68
CA ARG A 111 7.85 -4.98 6.91
C ARG A 111 6.92 -6.19 6.92
N ASP A 112 5.63 -5.98 6.65
CA ASP A 112 4.60 -7.00 6.75
C ASP A 112 4.80 -8.11 5.71
N THR A 113 5.47 -7.79 4.62
CA THR A 113 5.79 -8.73 3.55
C THR A 113 7.19 -9.35 3.68
N ALA A 114 8.00 -8.96 4.67
CA ALA A 114 9.36 -9.47 4.88
C ALA A 114 9.45 -11.00 5.02
N HIS A 115 8.47 -11.61 5.67
CA HIS A 115 8.40 -13.06 5.82
C HIS A 115 8.29 -13.83 4.49
N LEU A 116 8.01 -13.14 3.38
CA LEU A 116 7.90 -13.71 2.04
C LEU A 116 9.21 -13.65 1.24
N ASP A 117 10.30 -13.12 1.81
CA ASP A 117 11.62 -13.02 1.16
C ASP A 117 12.14 -14.36 0.64
N ALA A 118 11.89 -15.46 1.37
CA ALA A 118 12.32 -16.78 0.93
C ALA A 118 11.63 -17.26 -0.36
N LEU A 119 10.42 -16.74 -0.63
CA LEU A 119 9.64 -17.08 -1.82
C LEU A 119 10.08 -16.22 -3.01
N THR A 120 10.37 -14.94 -2.78
CA THR A 120 10.75 -13.98 -3.82
C THR A 120 12.22 -14.11 -4.24
N THR A 121 13.12 -14.49 -3.32
CA THR A 121 14.55 -14.72 -3.60
C THR A 121 14.78 -15.95 -4.47
N ARG A 122 13.87 -16.94 -4.45
CA ARG A 122 13.97 -18.15 -5.29
C ARG A 122 13.77 -17.83 -6.77
N HIS A 123 12.96 -16.83 -7.10
CA HIS A 123 12.73 -16.38 -8.47
C HIS A 123 13.99 -15.77 -9.11
N GLN A 124 14.84 -15.09 -8.31
CA GLN A 124 16.14 -14.56 -8.78
C GLN A 124 17.13 -15.64 -9.24
N ARG A 125 16.96 -16.89 -8.79
CA ARG A 125 17.84 -18.00 -9.16
C ARG A 125 17.36 -18.79 -10.38
N THR A 126 16.13 -18.57 -10.84
CA THR A 126 15.50 -19.39 -11.89
C THR A 126 15.19 -18.63 -13.18
N SER A 127 15.35 -17.31 -13.22
CA SER A 127 15.32 -16.53 -14.47
C SER A 127 16.72 -16.48 -15.08
N PRO A 128 16.94 -17.07 -16.28
CA PRO A 128 18.21 -17.02 -17.00
C PRO A 128 18.54 -15.63 -17.57
#